data_AF-A0A1X1BMA3-F1
#
_entry.id   AF-A0A1X1BMA3-F1
#
_cell.length_a   1.000
_cell.length_b   1.000
_cell.length_c   1.000
_cell.angle_alpha   90.00
_cell.angle_beta   90.00
_cell.angle_gamma   90.00
#
_symmetry.space_group_name_H-M   'P 1'
#
loop_
_entity.id
_entity.type
_entity.pdbx_description
1 polymer ?
#
loop_
_entity_poly.entity_id
_entity_poly.type
_entity_poly.pdbx_seq_one_letter_code
_entity_poly.pdbx_strand_id
1 'polypeptide(L)'
;MGTANEDNESTVTGEAVMQRLRSVGLSSHLQAECLSAVSAVDRAKSAQTTPNTVNTQPGQNTAFGIAASNLEKRQNAVAQRMLDVNDKTLEWGSTQVIIDIDDTVKSSGGYRLFNVPLGGVDTQYGRGELYPGSFQFILELAMYKMGKNRKPLLLGVLTTRIPQVPITVDSALNMRLREVAEKRGVLNWGIDCDNKILYSTIKEWVFNETRGEKKFVNFRKLLKYVCNENSNARFIWIGDTGDKDLEAGEMMIKFFPGKIRAVFMHCVNPEEGMDGQGMPNDYYLKSVPILFFRTYVGAAKKAVEHGLLNHNALSRVLVRAVLDLNENGTQDLSKWKDLIKDILEVEDIANLKRYEANLVVKTRVIIENKIKELSQYIKG
;
A
#
# COMPACT_ATOMS: atom_id res chain seq x y z
N MET A 1 -23.98 -2.45 46.48
CA MET A 1 -25.18 -2.68 45.64
C MET A 1 -24.91 -1.98 44.31
N GLY A 2 -24.91 -2.75 43.21
CA GLY A 2 -24.74 -2.27 41.83
C GLY A 2 -25.91 -1.39 41.37
N THR A 3 -25.92 -0.82 40.18
CA THR A 3 -25.52 -1.42 38.90
C THR A 3 -25.02 -0.39 37.88
N ALA A 4 -24.15 -0.87 36.98
CA ALA A 4 -23.65 -0.22 35.79
C ALA A 4 -24.69 -0.18 34.65
N ASN A 5 -24.60 0.83 33.79
CA ASN A 5 -25.26 0.86 32.48
C ASN A 5 -24.30 0.24 31.45
N GLU A 6 -24.73 -0.83 30.80
CA GLU A 6 -24.10 -1.42 29.62
C GLU A 6 -24.68 -0.81 28.34
N ASP A 7 -23.78 -0.51 27.41
CA ASP A 7 -24.05 -0.02 26.07
C ASP A 7 -24.66 -1.14 25.20
N ASN A 8 -25.76 -0.81 24.52
CA ASN A 8 -26.51 -1.73 23.67
C ASN A 8 -25.94 -1.69 22.24
N GLU A 9 -25.02 -2.60 21.93
CA GLU A 9 -24.48 -2.82 20.59
C GLU A 9 -25.54 -3.53 19.73
N SER A 10 -26.16 -2.82 18.79
CA SER A 10 -27.15 -3.40 17.88
C SER A 10 -26.47 -4.33 16.88
N THR A 11 -26.59 -5.63 17.13
CA THR A 11 -26.23 -6.69 16.17
C THR A 11 -27.16 -6.59 14.96
N VAL A 12 -26.61 -6.21 13.81
CA VAL A 12 -27.34 -6.21 12.53
C VAL A 12 -27.55 -7.66 12.11
N THR A 13 -28.76 -8.17 12.28
CA THR A 13 -29.13 -9.53 11.88
C THR A 13 -29.26 -9.65 10.35
N GLY A 14 -28.98 -10.84 9.80
CA GLY A 14 -29.04 -11.09 8.36
C GLY A 14 -30.40 -10.77 7.71
N GLU A 15 -31.49 -10.80 8.47
CA GLU A 15 -32.83 -10.40 8.00
C GLU A 15 -32.97 -8.91 7.70
N ALA A 16 -32.29 -8.04 8.48
CA ALA A 16 -32.32 -6.59 8.27
C ALA A 16 -31.61 -6.17 6.96
N VAL A 17 -30.58 -6.92 6.58
CA VAL A 17 -29.86 -6.75 5.31
C VAL A 17 -30.74 -7.17 4.13
N MET A 18 -31.52 -8.24 4.27
CA MET A 18 -32.42 -8.76 3.23
C MET A 18 -33.57 -7.79 2.89
N GLN A 19 -34.16 -7.12 3.88
CA GLN A 19 -35.20 -6.11 3.62
C GLN A 19 -34.65 -4.91 2.84
N ARG A 20 -33.41 -4.49 3.12
CA ARG A 20 -32.77 -3.38 2.40
C ARG A 20 -32.39 -3.77 0.97
N LEU A 21 -31.83 -4.96 0.74
CA LEU A 21 -31.42 -5.41 -0.60
C LEU A 21 -32.60 -5.56 -1.57
N ARG A 22 -33.78 -5.96 -1.08
CA ARG A 22 -35.01 -6.02 -1.89
C ARG A 22 -35.54 -4.64 -2.27
N SER A 23 -35.35 -3.64 -1.42
CA SER A 23 -35.82 -2.26 -1.68
C SER A 23 -35.04 -1.53 -2.79
N VAL A 24 -33.87 -2.05 -3.18
CA VAL A 24 -32.99 -1.43 -4.20
C VAL A 24 -32.96 -2.17 -5.54
N GLY A 25 -33.82 -3.19 -5.74
CA GLY A 25 -34.01 -3.85 -7.04
C GLY A 25 -32.82 -4.67 -7.54
N LEU A 26 -31.94 -5.17 -6.66
CA LEU A 26 -30.79 -6.00 -7.02
C LEU A 26 -31.21 -7.41 -7.47
N SER A 27 -30.52 -7.93 -8.51
CA SER A 27 -30.80 -9.27 -9.04
C SER A 27 -30.53 -10.38 -8.01
N SER A 28 -31.26 -11.50 -8.12
CA SER A 28 -31.18 -12.63 -7.20
C SER A 28 -29.78 -13.26 -7.09
N HIS A 29 -28.95 -13.12 -8.13
CA HIS A 29 -27.57 -13.61 -8.13
C HIS A 29 -26.67 -12.78 -7.21
N LEU A 30 -26.82 -11.46 -7.18
CA LEU A 30 -26.03 -10.56 -6.32
C LEU A 30 -26.43 -10.68 -4.85
N GLN A 31 -27.69 -11.05 -4.58
CA GLN A 31 -28.17 -11.33 -3.22
C GLN A 31 -27.51 -12.59 -2.64
N ALA A 32 -27.28 -13.62 -3.47
CA ALA A 32 -26.65 -14.87 -3.04
C ALA A 32 -25.15 -14.72 -2.71
N GLU A 33 -24.42 -13.85 -3.41
CA GLU A 33 -23.00 -13.58 -3.14
C GLU A 33 -22.78 -12.82 -1.82
N CYS A 34 -23.71 -11.95 -1.41
CA CYS A 34 -23.65 -11.29 -0.11
C CYS A 34 -23.83 -12.27 1.07
N LEU A 35 -24.62 -13.33 0.88
CA LEU A 35 -24.91 -14.33 1.92
C LEU A 35 -23.70 -15.21 2.26
N SER A 36 -22.88 -15.57 1.27
CA SER A 36 -21.68 -16.39 1.51
C SER A 36 -20.60 -15.65 2.31
N ALA A 37 -20.53 -14.33 2.15
CA ALA A 37 -19.58 -13.48 2.85
C ALA A 37 -19.90 -13.32 4.34
N VAL A 38 -21.19 -13.29 4.71
CA VAL A 38 -21.63 -13.14 6.12
C VAL A 38 -21.39 -14.42 6.92
N SER A 39 -21.66 -15.59 6.34
CA SER A 39 -21.46 -16.88 7.04
C SER A 39 -19.98 -17.27 7.24
N ALA A 40 -19.05 -16.67 6.49
CA ALA A 40 -17.62 -16.90 6.65
C ALA A 40 -17.04 -16.18 7.88
N VAL A 41 -17.64 -15.07 8.31
CA VAL A 41 -17.20 -14.25 9.45
C VAL A 41 -17.52 -14.93 10.80
N ASP A 42 -18.63 -15.66 10.88
CA ASP A 42 -19.07 -16.31 12.12
C ASP A 42 -18.24 -17.57 12.49
N ARG A 43 -17.55 -18.19 11.53
CA ARG A 43 -16.73 -19.39 11.78
C ARG A 43 -15.32 -19.11 12.30
N ALA A 44 -14.84 -17.87 12.24
CA ALA A 44 -13.46 -17.53 12.62
C ALA A 44 -13.27 -17.20 14.11
N LYS A 45 -14.34 -17.16 14.93
CA LYS A 45 -14.29 -16.67 16.31
C LYS A 45 -14.10 -17.74 17.40
N SER A 46 -13.92 -19.02 17.06
CA SER A 46 -13.83 -20.11 18.06
C SER A 46 -12.55 -20.96 17.97
N ALA A 47 -11.38 -20.43 18.38
CA ALA A 47 -10.23 -21.24 18.83
C ALA A 47 -9.08 -20.37 19.36
N GLN A 48 -8.90 -20.29 20.68
CA GLN A 48 -7.62 -19.92 21.29
C GLN A 48 -7.50 -20.54 22.70
N THR A 49 -6.43 -21.31 22.90
CA THR A 49 -6.00 -21.95 24.15
C THR A 49 -4.63 -21.40 24.58
N THR A 50 -4.45 -21.26 25.89
CA THR A 50 -3.31 -20.63 26.60
C THR A 50 -2.15 -21.60 26.87
N PRO A 51 -0.91 -21.10 27.07
CA PRO A 51 0.09 -21.84 27.83
C PRO A 51 0.71 -21.07 29.03
N ASN A 52 1.07 -21.87 30.04
CA ASN A 52 1.57 -21.52 31.37
C ASN A 52 3.03 -21.03 31.40
N THR A 53 3.32 -20.14 32.37
CA THR A 53 4.62 -19.54 32.65
C THR A 53 5.32 -20.27 33.81
N VAL A 54 6.61 -20.61 33.67
CA VAL A 54 7.47 -21.08 34.77
C VAL A 54 8.56 -20.05 35.03
N ASN A 55 8.65 -19.60 36.28
CA ASN A 55 9.62 -18.62 36.79
C ASN A 55 10.97 -19.28 37.12
N THR A 56 12.08 -18.67 36.68
CA THR A 56 13.40 -18.83 37.32
C THR A 56 14.13 -17.48 37.34
N GLN A 57 14.66 -17.10 38.51
CA GLN A 57 15.41 -15.86 38.74
C GLN A 57 16.89 -16.01 38.33
N PRO A 58 17.57 -14.96 37.81
CA PRO A 58 19.01 -14.98 37.63
C PRO A 58 19.74 -14.01 38.57
N GLY A 59 20.79 -14.54 39.22
CA GLY A 59 21.88 -13.75 39.78
C GLY A 59 23.23 -14.31 39.32
N GLN A 60 24.12 -13.39 38.93
CA GLN A 60 25.59 -13.41 39.03
C GLN A 60 26.45 -13.38 37.75
N ASN A 61 27.41 -12.45 37.83
CA ASN A 61 28.37 -11.98 36.84
C ASN A 61 29.37 -13.06 36.43
N THR A 62 29.11 -13.73 35.31
CA THR A 62 30.11 -14.53 34.58
C THR A 62 30.33 -13.92 33.19
N ALA A 63 31.44 -14.23 32.53
CA ALA A 63 31.66 -13.81 31.13
C ALA A 63 30.52 -14.27 30.20
N PHE A 64 29.89 -15.40 30.52
CA PHE A 64 28.65 -15.88 29.91
C PHE A 64 27.43 -15.06 30.30
N GLY A 65 27.30 -14.60 31.55
CA GLY A 65 26.25 -13.66 31.99
C GLY A 65 26.38 -12.28 31.34
N ILE A 66 27.59 -11.80 31.09
CA ILE A 66 27.84 -10.55 30.36
C ILE A 66 27.51 -10.74 28.88
N ALA A 67 27.93 -11.85 28.26
CA ALA A 67 27.58 -12.19 26.89
C ALA A 67 26.06 -12.38 26.71
N ALA A 68 25.39 -13.06 27.64
CA ALA A 68 23.93 -13.22 27.68
C ALA A 68 23.23 -11.88 27.90
N SER A 69 23.72 -11.01 28.79
CA SER A 69 23.17 -9.67 29.00
C SER A 69 23.41 -8.75 27.80
N ASN A 70 24.48 -8.94 27.02
CA ASN A 70 24.74 -8.22 25.78
C ASN A 70 23.93 -8.79 24.62
N LEU A 71 23.64 -10.09 24.63
CA LEU A 71 22.71 -10.74 23.71
C LEU A 71 21.27 -10.32 24.02
N GLU A 72 20.87 -10.24 25.29
CA GLU A 72 19.60 -9.69 25.77
C GLU A 72 19.52 -8.19 25.51
N LYS A 73 20.56 -7.39 25.73
CA LYS A 73 20.57 -5.97 25.36
C LYS A 73 20.52 -5.78 23.84
N ARG A 74 21.15 -6.66 23.06
CA ARG A 74 21.01 -6.68 21.59
C ARG A 74 19.63 -7.18 21.18
N GLN A 75 19.05 -8.18 21.83
CA GLN A 75 17.71 -8.69 21.59
C GLN A 75 16.64 -7.71 22.07
N ASN A 76 16.91 -6.88 23.08
CA ASN A 76 16.06 -5.80 23.59
C ASN A 76 16.27 -4.50 22.78
N ALA A 77 17.43 -4.32 22.14
CA ALA A 77 17.63 -3.27 21.13
C ALA A 77 17.09 -3.67 19.74
N VAL A 78 17.02 -4.99 19.47
CA VAL A 78 16.40 -5.61 18.29
C VAL A 78 14.92 -5.92 18.51
N ALA A 79 14.44 -5.92 19.76
CA ALA A 79 13.06 -5.63 20.11
C ALA A 79 12.84 -4.19 19.67
N GLN A 80 12.61 -4.04 18.36
CA GLN A 80 12.26 -2.80 17.73
C GLN A 80 11.20 -2.19 18.61
N ARG A 81 11.46 -0.99 19.13
CA ARG A 81 10.45 -0.22 19.84
C ARG A 81 9.26 -0.15 18.90
N MET A 82 8.25 -0.97 19.18
CA MET A 82 7.07 -1.03 18.35
C MET A 82 6.47 0.35 18.39
N LEU A 83 6.29 0.93 17.21
CA LEU A 83 5.74 2.24 17.06
C LEU A 83 4.23 2.06 16.92
N ASP A 84 3.47 2.52 17.90
CA ASP A 84 2.02 2.51 17.81
C ASP A 84 1.51 3.86 17.31
N VAL A 85 0.76 3.86 16.20
CA VAL A 85 0.14 5.08 15.65
C VAL A 85 -0.88 5.68 16.63
N ASN A 86 -1.47 4.87 17.52
CA ASN A 86 -2.41 5.35 18.52
C ASN A 86 -1.72 5.96 19.76
N ASP A 87 -0.40 5.84 19.87
CA ASP A 87 0.35 6.45 20.97
C ASP A 87 0.29 7.98 20.87
N LYS A 88 -0.37 8.60 21.85
CA LYS A 88 -0.56 10.06 21.92
C LYS A 88 0.70 10.82 22.33
N THR A 89 1.74 10.12 22.82
CA THR A 89 3.02 10.72 23.18
C THR A 89 3.93 10.96 21.97
N LEU A 90 3.62 10.35 20.83
CA LEU A 90 4.35 10.51 19.58
C LEU A 90 3.76 11.64 18.73
N GLU A 91 4.63 12.48 18.17
CA GLU A 91 4.24 13.50 17.19
C GLU A 91 4.02 12.88 15.80
N TRP A 92 3.21 13.53 14.96
CA TRP A 92 3.08 13.12 13.56
C TRP A 92 4.36 13.42 12.76
N GLY A 93 4.74 12.50 11.89
CA GLY A 93 5.75 12.71 10.86
C GLY A 93 5.35 13.79 9.84
N SER A 94 6.27 14.20 8.97
CA SER A 94 6.03 15.31 8.04
C SER A 94 5.57 14.89 6.64
N THR A 95 5.47 13.60 6.35
CA THR A 95 5.12 13.09 5.00
C THR A 95 3.73 12.47 5.02
N GLN A 96 2.78 13.09 4.32
CA GLN A 96 1.48 12.49 4.01
C GLN A 96 1.58 11.82 2.65
N VAL A 97 1.50 10.49 2.61
CA VAL A 97 1.34 9.77 1.34
C VAL A 97 -0.16 9.75 1.00
N ILE A 98 -0.46 9.98 -0.28
CA ILE A 98 -1.81 9.92 -0.83
C ILE A 98 -1.77 9.01 -2.04
N ILE A 99 -2.73 8.10 -2.14
CA ILE A 99 -2.79 7.13 -3.23
C ILE A 99 -4.15 7.17 -3.94
N ASP A 100 -4.15 6.83 -5.22
CA ASP A 100 -5.28 6.14 -5.84
C ASP A 100 -5.25 4.63 -5.50
N ILE A 101 -6.31 3.91 -5.86
CA ILE A 101 -6.49 2.49 -5.57
C ILE A 101 -6.39 1.64 -6.84
N ASP A 102 -7.29 1.89 -7.79
CA ASP A 102 -7.46 1.04 -8.96
C ASP A 102 -6.32 1.33 -9.93
N ASP A 103 -5.67 0.30 -10.45
CA ASP A 103 -4.49 0.41 -11.32
C ASP A 103 -3.27 1.10 -10.70
N THR A 104 -3.37 1.52 -9.44
CA THR A 104 -2.25 2.06 -8.66
C THR A 104 -1.70 1.01 -7.70
N VAL A 105 -2.52 0.47 -6.78
CA VAL A 105 -2.11 -0.58 -5.82
C VAL A 105 -2.84 -1.91 -6.02
N LYS A 106 -3.97 -1.88 -6.74
CA LYS A 106 -4.80 -3.04 -7.06
C LYS A 106 -5.22 -2.97 -8.52
N SER A 107 -4.92 -4.01 -9.29
CA SER A 107 -5.30 -4.05 -10.70
C SER A 107 -6.81 -4.13 -10.89
N SER A 108 -7.32 -3.36 -11.85
CA SER A 108 -8.71 -3.42 -12.30
C SER A 108 -8.99 -4.62 -13.21
N GLY A 109 -7.95 -5.20 -13.82
CA GLY A 109 -8.07 -6.25 -14.84
C GLY A 109 -8.75 -5.79 -16.14
N GLY A 110 -8.81 -4.47 -16.39
CA GLY A 110 -9.38 -3.89 -17.60
C GLY A 110 -10.86 -4.18 -17.79
N TYR A 111 -11.58 -4.49 -16.70
CA TYR A 111 -12.95 -4.98 -16.77
C TYR A 111 -13.91 -3.89 -17.25
N ARG A 112 -14.63 -4.18 -18.33
CA ARG A 112 -15.63 -3.29 -18.94
C ARG A 112 -17.02 -3.90 -18.85
N LEU A 113 -18.01 -3.07 -18.52
CA LEU A 113 -19.43 -3.41 -18.62
C LEU A 113 -20.09 -2.45 -19.61
N PHE A 114 -20.75 -2.98 -20.65
CA PHE A 114 -21.30 -2.18 -21.75
C PHE A 114 -20.30 -1.18 -22.36
N ASN A 115 -19.05 -1.61 -22.54
CA ASN A 115 -17.92 -0.81 -23.05
C ASN A 115 -17.45 0.34 -22.12
N VAL A 116 -18.00 0.44 -20.91
CA VAL A 116 -17.56 1.39 -19.87
C VAL A 116 -16.60 0.68 -18.91
N PRO A 117 -15.38 1.19 -18.68
CA PRO A 117 -14.48 0.67 -17.65
C PRO A 117 -15.13 0.78 -16.26
N LEU A 118 -15.25 -0.33 -15.53
CA LEU A 118 -15.81 -0.34 -14.17
C LEU A 118 -14.77 -0.02 -13.07
N GLY A 119 -13.57 0.36 -13.48
CA GLY A 119 -12.45 0.77 -12.63
C GLY A 119 -11.39 1.41 -13.51
N GLY A 120 -10.17 0.89 -13.45
CA GLY A 120 -9.09 1.23 -14.38
C GLY A 120 -9.11 0.44 -15.70
N VAL A 121 -7.99 0.49 -16.41
CA VAL A 121 -7.74 -0.06 -17.75
C VAL A 121 -6.66 -1.15 -17.79
N ASP A 122 -5.94 -1.39 -16.69
CA ASP A 122 -4.83 -2.34 -16.64
C ASP A 122 -5.28 -3.77 -16.94
N THR A 123 -4.75 -4.36 -18.00
CA THR A 123 -4.96 -5.76 -18.36
C THR A 123 -3.76 -6.65 -18.05
N GLN A 124 -2.66 -6.08 -17.55
CA GLN A 124 -1.44 -6.83 -17.27
C GLN A 124 -1.62 -7.76 -16.07
N TYR A 125 -2.43 -7.36 -15.09
CA TYR A 125 -2.72 -8.16 -13.89
C TYR A 125 -4.19 -8.60 -13.85
N GLY A 126 -4.43 -9.72 -13.15
CA GLY A 126 -5.78 -10.21 -12.93
C GLY A 126 -6.59 -9.22 -12.09
N ARG A 127 -7.91 -9.13 -12.34
CA ARG A 127 -8.77 -8.23 -11.58
C ARG A 127 -8.65 -8.48 -10.09
N GLY A 128 -8.25 -7.44 -9.37
CA GLY A 128 -8.08 -7.44 -7.93
C GLY A 128 -6.76 -7.97 -7.41
N GLU A 129 -5.85 -8.39 -8.30
CA GLU A 129 -4.46 -8.66 -7.94
C GLU A 129 -3.81 -7.39 -7.38
N LEU A 130 -2.97 -7.56 -6.38
CA LEU A 130 -2.23 -6.49 -5.73
C LEU A 130 -0.88 -6.32 -6.42
N TYR A 131 -0.49 -5.08 -6.72
CA TYR A 131 0.79 -4.84 -7.39
C TYR A 131 1.96 -5.17 -6.45
N PRO A 132 2.94 -5.97 -6.89
CA PRO A 132 4.04 -6.42 -6.05
C PRO A 132 4.85 -5.27 -5.45
N GLY A 133 5.08 -5.30 -4.14
CA GLY A 133 5.90 -4.30 -3.42
C GLY A 133 5.23 -2.95 -3.16
N SER A 134 4.04 -2.70 -3.71
CA SER A 134 3.31 -1.42 -3.57
C SER A 134 3.14 -0.97 -2.11
N PHE A 135 2.61 -1.87 -1.27
CA PHE A 135 2.37 -1.60 0.15
C PHE A 135 3.65 -1.30 0.93
N GLN A 136 4.74 -2.01 0.64
CA GLN A 136 6.03 -1.76 1.27
C GLN A 136 6.57 -0.39 0.83
N PHE A 137 6.47 -0.05 -0.45
CA PHE A 137 6.91 1.24 -0.96
C PHE A 137 6.19 2.41 -0.28
N ILE A 138 4.86 2.33 -0.18
CA ILE A 138 4.02 3.35 0.47
C ILE A 138 4.41 3.54 1.94
N LEU A 139 4.60 2.44 2.68
CA LEU A 139 5.04 2.49 4.07
C LEU A 139 6.42 3.14 4.21
N GLU A 140 7.38 2.75 3.37
CA GLU A 140 8.73 3.29 3.42
C GLU A 140 8.75 4.80 3.15
N LEU A 141 7.93 5.29 2.21
CA LEU A 141 7.76 6.72 1.96
C LEU A 141 7.20 7.46 3.19
N ALA A 142 6.20 6.88 3.85
CA ALA A 142 5.57 7.47 5.03
C ALA A 142 6.53 7.55 6.23
N MET A 143 7.44 6.58 6.36
CA MET A 143 8.40 6.50 7.48
C MET A 143 9.71 7.26 7.22
N TYR A 144 10.06 7.56 5.97
CA TYR A 144 11.36 8.08 5.63
C TYR A 144 11.60 9.49 6.19
N LYS A 145 12.76 9.69 6.84
CA LYS A 145 13.18 10.93 7.52
C LYS A 145 12.16 11.50 8.53
N MET A 146 11.29 10.64 9.06
CA MET A 146 10.29 11.03 10.06
C MET A 146 10.92 11.53 11.37
N GLY A 147 12.15 11.12 11.70
CA GLY A 147 12.83 11.52 12.93
C GLY A 147 12.45 10.64 14.14
N LYS A 148 13.05 10.93 15.29
CA LYS A 148 12.81 10.20 16.55
C LYS A 148 11.51 10.68 17.20
N ASN A 149 10.85 9.80 17.98
CA ASN A 149 9.62 10.08 18.73
C ASN A 149 8.45 10.59 17.86
N ARG A 150 8.41 10.13 16.61
CA ARG A 150 7.36 10.46 15.66
C ARG A 150 6.71 9.21 15.11
N LYS A 151 5.47 9.34 14.65
CA LYS A 151 4.67 8.29 14.01
C LYS A 151 4.25 8.67 12.60
N PRO A 152 4.17 7.71 11.66
CA PRO A 152 3.83 8.01 10.28
C PRO A 152 2.37 8.45 10.21
N LEU A 153 2.08 9.44 9.37
CA LEU A 153 0.70 9.84 9.07
C LEU A 153 -0.06 8.66 8.46
N LEU A 154 -1.32 8.48 8.86
CA LEU A 154 -2.22 7.52 8.22
C LEU A 154 -2.47 7.91 6.75
N LEU A 155 -2.60 6.90 5.89
CA LEU A 155 -2.68 7.03 4.45
C LEU A 155 -3.97 7.74 4.00
N GLY A 156 -3.84 8.66 3.04
CA GLY A 156 -4.97 9.28 2.38
C GLY A 156 -5.27 8.61 1.04
N VAL A 157 -6.55 8.56 0.67
CA VAL A 157 -7.02 7.93 -0.56
C VAL A 157 -7.87 8.91 -1.37
N LEU A 158 -7.50 9.13 -2.63
CA LEU A 158 -8.29 9.88 -3.60
C LEU A 158 -8.70 8.93 -4.72
N THR A 159 -9.93 8.42 -4.64
CA THR A 159 -10.40 7.35 -5.54
C THR A 159 -11.64 7.78 -6.31
N THR A 160 -11.76 7.29 -7.54
CA THR A 160 -12.94 7.48 -8.39
C THR A 160 -14.07 6.50 -8.08
N ARG A 161 -13.84 5.55 -7.16
CA ARG A 161 -14.88 4.64 -6.67
C ARG A 161 -16.04 5.42 -6.05
N ILE A 162 -17.23 4.84 -6.16
CA ILE A 162 -18.44 5.36 -5.53
C ILE A 162 -18.52 4.91 -4.06
N PRO A 163 -19.09 5.72 -3.14
CA PRO A 163 -19.14 5.41 -1.70
C PRO A 163 -19.82 4.09 -1.33
N GLN A 164 -20.64 3.53 -2.22
CA GLN A 164 -21.38 2.28 -2.00
C GLN A 164 -20.49 1.04 -1.98
N VAL A 165 -19.21 1.16 -2.39
CA VAL A 165 -18.19 0.13 -2.21
C VAL A 165 -17.09 0.69 -1.30
N PRO A 166 -17.37 0.83 0.01
CA PRO A 166 -16.49 1.54 0.92
C PRO A 166 -15.20 0.76 1.16
N ILE A 167 -14.10 1.48 1.27
CA ILE A 167 -12.83 0.96 1.79
C ILE A 167 -12.91 1.03 3.31
N THR A 168 -13.13 -0.11 3.94
CA THR A 168 -13.24 -0.22 5.40
C THR A 168 -11.93 -0.67 6.03
N VAL A 169 -11.88 -0.59 7.36
CA VAL A 169 -10.74 -1.02 8.18
C VAL A 169 -10.35 -2.48 7.92
N ASP A 170 -11.34 -3.32 7.61
CA ASP A 170 -11.20 -4.76 7.34
C ASP A 170 -11.15 -5.10 5.85
N SER A 171 -11.08 -4.09 4.98
CA SER A 171 -10.86 -4.35 3.56
C SER A 171 -9.51 -5.05 3.34
N ALA A 172 -9.46 -6.01 2.43
CA ALA A 172 -8.24 -6.76 2.12
C ALA A 172 -7.02 -5.86 1.84
N LEU A 173 -7.27 -4.69 1.23
CA LEU A 173 -6.26 -3.68 0.98
C LEU A 173 -5.70 -3.07 2.27
N ASN A 174 -6.57 -2.71 3.22
CA ASN A 174 -6.13 -2.12 4.48
C ASN A 174 -5.51 -3.15 5.43
N MET A 175 -6.02 -4.38 5.43
CA MET A 175 -5.39 -5.51 6.12
C MET A 175 -3.96 -5.71 5.61
N ARG A 176 -3.76 -5.62 4.29
CA ARG A 176 -2.42 -5.76 3.69
C ARG A 176 -1.46 -4.65 4.11
N LEU A 177 -1.92 -3.40 4.13
CA LEU A 177 -1.13 -2.27 4.66
C LEU A 177 -0.71 -2.53 6.11
N ARG A 178 -1.64 -2.99 6.94
CA ARG A 178 -1.40 -3.30 8.36
C ARG A 178 -0.38 -4.42 8.52
N GLU A 179 -0.52 -5.52 7.81
CA GLU A 179 0.43 -6.64 7.86
C GLU A 179 1.87 -6.20 7.51
N VAL A 180 2.02 -5.36 6.48
CA VAL A 180 3.33 -4.84 6.05
C VAL A 180 3.91 -3.88 7.11
N ALA A 181 3.07 -3.03 7.71
CA ALA A 181 3.45 -2.13 8.78
C ALA A 181 3.87 -2.87 10.06
N GLU A 182 3.10 -3.86 10.48
CA GLU A 182 3.39 -4.65 11.69
C GLU A 182 4.70 -5.42 11.55
N LYS A 183 4.97 -6.02 10.38
CA LYS A 183 6.27 -6.64 10.07
C LYS A 183 7.43 -5.65 10.14
N ARG A 184 7.15 -4.35 9.98
CA ARG A 184 8.14 -3.27 10.10
C ARG A 184 8.23 -2.68 11.52
N GLY A 185 7.42 -3.19 12.44
CA GLY A 185 7.34 -2.72 13.83
C GLY A 185 6.42 -1.51 14.01
N VAL A 186 5.46 -1.29 13.11
CA VAL A 186 4.48 -0.20 13.17
C VAL A 186 3.08 -0.78 13.37
N LEU A 187 2.47 -0.51 14.51
CA LEU A 187 1.12 -0.94 14.85
C LEU A 187 0.07 0.10 14.43
N ASN A 188 -1.14 -0.39 14.11
CA ASN A 188 -2.31 0.43 13.84
C ASN A 188 -2.15 1.43 12.68
N TRP A 189 -1.24 1.15 11.74
CA TRP A 189 -1.05 1.97 10.54
C TRP A 189 -1.78 1.39 9.33
N GLY A 190 -2.29 2.28 8.48
CA GLY A 190 -3.04 1.94 7.28
C GLY A 190 -3.75 3.18 6.73
N ILE A 191 -4.88 2.96 6.07
CA ILE A 191 -5.79 4.01 5.61
C ILE A 191 -6.54 4.61 6.78
N ASP A 192 -6.61 5.94 6.80
CA ASP A 192 -7.54 6.67 7.67
C ASP A 192 -8.96 6.59 7.08
N CYS A 193 -9.65 5.49 7.41
CA CYS A 193 -10.96 5.17 6.85
C CYS A 193 -12.05 6.18 7.24
N ASP A 194 -11.85 6.89 8.35
CA ASP A 194 -12.86 7.80 8.89
C ASP A 194 -12.73 9.20 8.28
N ASN A 195 -11.49 9.64 7.98
CA ASN A 195 -11.25 11.05 7.65
C ASN A 195 -10.57 11.29 6.29
N LYS A 196 -9.86 10.31 5.73
CA LYS A 196 -9.01 10.53 4.53
C LYS A 196 -9.33 9.63 3.35
N ILE A 197 -10.53 9.09 3.26
CA ILE A 197 -11.03 8.53 2.00
C ILE A 197 -11.95 9.53 1.32
N LEU A 198 -11.52 10.01 0.16
CA LEU A 198 -12.29 10.99 -0.61
C LEU A 198 -12.70 10.38 -1.95
N TYR A 199 -13.94 9.89 -1.96
CA TYR A 199 -14.60 9.31 -3.12
C TYR A 199 -14.96 10.38 -4.17
N SER A 200 -15.06 9.95 -5.41
CA SER A 200 -15.77 10.67 -6.47
C SER A 200 -17.28 10.49 -6.33
N THR A 201 -18.06 11.30 -7.07
CA THR A 201 -19.51 11.08 -7.19
C THR A 201 -19.84 10.17 -8.35
N ILE A 202 -21.08 9.66 -8.39
CA ILE A 202 -21.61 8.87 -9.52
C ILE A 202 -21.43 9.63 -10.86
N LYS A 203 -21.55 10.97 -10.86
CA LYS A 203 -21.34 11.77 -12.07
C LYS A 203 -19.93 11.62 -12.61
N GLU A 204 -18.90 11.74 -11.78
CA GLU A 204 -17.51 11.60 -12.23
C GLU A 204 -17.12 10.14 -12.51
N TRP A 205 -17.83 9.18 -11.90
CA TRP A 205 -17.69 7.77 -12.27
C TRP A 205 -18.19 7.49 -13.69
N VAL A 206 -19.29 8.12 -14.12
CA VAL A 206 -19.84 7.99 -15.48
C VAL A 206 -19.15 8.91 -16.50
N PHE A 207 -18.74 10.13 -16.11
CA PHE A 207 -18.16 11.13 -17.00
C PHE A 207 -16.67 11.38 -16.67
N ASN A 208 -15.79 10.77 -17.47
CA ASN A 208 -14.34 10.73 -17.22
C ASN A 208 -13.62 12.09 -17.30
N GLU A 209 -14.15 13.06 -18.05
CA GLU A 209 -13.47 14.32 -18.36
C GLU A 209 -13.13 15.18 -17.14
N THR A 210 -13.80 14.95 -16.00
CA THR A 210 -13.64 15.76 -14.77
C THR A 210 -12.98 15.00 -13.61
N ARG A 211 -12.54 13.75 -13.83
CA ARG A 211 -11.97 12.90 -12.76
C ARG A 211 -10.70 13.50 -12.14
N GLY A 212 -9.83 14.07 -12.96
CA GLY A 212 -8.60 14.73 -12.50
C GLY A 212 -8.90 15.95 -11.63
N GLU A 213 -9.78 16.83 -12.11
CA GLU A 213 -10.24 18.00 -11.37
C GLU A 213 -10.90 17.60 -10.04
N LYS A 214 -11.71 16.54 -10.06
CA LYS A 214 -12.35 16.02 -8.84
C LYS A 214 -11.34 15.55 -7.81
N LYS A 215 -10.33 14.79 -8.22
CA LYS A 215 -9.23 14.37 -7.33
C LYS A 215 -8.47 15.57 -6.78
N PHE A 216 -8.24 16.60 -7.59
CA PHE A 216 -7.64 17.84 -7.11
C PHE A 216 -8.52 18.59 -6.09
N VAL A 217 -9.83 18.68 -6.31
CA VAL A 217 -10.79 19.25 -5.35
C VAL A 217 -10.77 18.46 -4.04
N ASN A 218 -10.76 17.14 -4.11
CA ASN A 218 -10.65 16.27 -2.93
C ASN A 218 -9.30 16.47 -2.23
N PHE A 219 -8.19 16.55 -2.97
CA PHE A 219 -6.89 16.90 -2.41
C PHE A 219 -6.93 18.21 -1.62
N ARG A 220 -7.60 19.26 -2.11
CA ARG A 220 -7.71 20.53 -1.37
C ARG A 220 -8.40 20.37 -0.01
N LYS A 221 -9.41 19.51 0.08
CA LYS A 221 -10.09 19.18 1.34
C LYS A 221 -9.13 18.43 2.28
N LEU A 222 -8.45 17.42 1.77
CA LEU A 222 -7.46 16.63 2.52
C LEU A 222 -6.28 17.50 3.00
N LEU A 223 -5.76 18.37 2.14
CA LEU A 223 -4.70 19.33 2.45
C LEU A 223 -5.11 20.22 3.63
N LYS A 224 -6.32 20.79 3.60
CA LYS A 224 -6.83 21.63 4.69
C LYS A 224 -6.92 20.82 5.99
N TYR A 225 -7.49 19.62 5.94
CA TYR A 225 -7.61 18.73 7.10
C TYR A 225 -6.24 18.39 7.71
N VAL A 226 -5.32 17.86 6.89
CA VAL A 226 -3.99 17.44 7.35
C VAL A 226 -3.16 18.62 7.83
N CYS A 227 -3.19 19.77 7.16
CA CYS A 227 -2.43 20.95 7.60
C CYS A 227 -2.99 21.62 8.87
N ASN A 228 -4.27 21.42 9.19
CA ASN A 228 -4.82 21.88 10.47
C ASN A 228 -4.25 21.07 11.65
N GLU A 229 -4.02 19.77 11.46
CA GLU A 229 -3.42 18.90 12.48
C GLU A 229 -1.89 18.94 12.48
N ASN A 230 -1.29 19.14 11.30
CA ASN A 230 0.15 19.11 11.08
C ASN A 230 0.53 20.07 9.94
N SER A 231 0.78 21.33 10.30
CA SER A 231 1.10 22.41 9.36
C SER A 231 2.39 22.16 8.55
N ASN A 232 3.30 21.34 9.06
CA ASN A 232 4.55 20.96 8.42
C ASN A 232 4.41 19.79 7.43
N ALA A 233 3.23 19.19 7.33
CA ALA A 233 2.99 18.08 6.41
C ALA A 233 3.23 18.51 4.94
N ARG A 234 3.95 17.65 4.23
CA ARG A 234 4.15 17.69 2.79
C ARG A 234 3.71 16.37 2.17
N PHE A 235 3.33 16.40 0.91
CA PHE A 235 2.54 15.34 0.29
C PHE A 235 3.32 14.62 -0.80
N ILE A 236 3.13 13.31 -0.89
CA ILE A 236 3.53 12.50 -2.05
C ILE A 236 2.25 11.92 -2.63
N TRP A 237 2.02 12.14 -3.92
CA TRP A 237 0.88 11.58 -4.66
C TRP A 237 1.34 10.37 -5.47
N ILE A 238 0.58 9.28 -5.39
CA ILE A 238 0.82 8.07 -6.18
C ILE A 238 -0.50 7.74 -6.89
N GLY A 239 -0.44 7.61 -8.20
CA GLY A 239 -1.58 7.28 -9.05
C GLY A 239 -1.11 6.51 -10.28
N ASP A 240 -1.97 6.35 -11.27
CA ASP A 240 -1.67 5.64 -12.52
C ASP A 240 -1.80 6.51 -13.78
N THR A 241 -1.38 5.98 -14.93
CA THR A 241 -1.51 6.67 -16.24
C THR A 241 -2.76 6.29 -17.02
N GLY A 242 -3.56 5.35 -16.51
CA GLY A 242 -4.80 4.86 -17.11
C GLY A 242 -6.03 5.72 -16.79
N ASP A 243 -6.00 6.48 -15.69
CA ASP A 243 -6.99 7.51 -15.35
C ASP A 243 -6.38 8.94 -15.40
N LYS A 244 -7.08 9.93 -14.83
CA LYS A 244 -6.70 11.34 -14.79
C LYS A 244 -5.81 11.71 -13.59
N ASP A 245 -5.01 10.77 -13.09
CA ASP A 245 -4.19 10.96 -11.89
C ASP A 245 -2.97 11.84 -12.14
N LEU A 246 -2.40 11.79 -13.34
CA LEU A 246 -1.35 12.70 -13.78
C LEU A 246 -1.87 14.14 -13.78
N GLU A 247 -3.06 14.37 -14.35
CA GLU A 247 -3.70 15.68 -14.38
C GLU A 247 -3.91 16.22 -12.95
N ALA A 248 -4.42 15.38 -12.05
CA ALA A 248 -4.58 15.73 -10.64
C ALA A 248 -3.24 16.09 -9.98
N GLY A 249 -2.20 15.26 -10.17
CA GLY A 249 -0.87 15.49 -9.64
C GLY A 249 -0.23 16.80 -10.13
N GLU A 250 -0.37 17.09 -11.43
CA GLU A 250 0.07 18.36 -11.99
C GLU A 250 -0.68 19.55 -11.39
N MET A 251 -2.01 19.47 -11.20
CA MET A 251 -2.78 20.52 -10.53
C MET A 251 -2.32 20.71 -9.08
N MET A 252 -2.07 19.64 -8.34
CA MET A 252 -1.53 19.72 -6.97
C MET A 252 -0.22 20.51 -6.95
N ILE A 253 0.68 20.26 -7.89
CA ILE A 253 1.96 20.98 -8.01
C ILE A 253 1.75 22.42 -8.48
N LYS A 254 0.89 22.65 -9.49
CA LYS A 254 0.64 24.00 -10.05
C LYS A 254 0.12 24.94 -8.96
N PHE A 255 -0.80 24.48 -8.12
CA PHE A 255 -1.43 25.30 -7.08
C PHE A 255 -0.70 25.26 -5.73
N PHE A 256 -0.01 24.17 -5.39
CA PHE A 256 0.63 23.98 -4.08
C PHE A 256 2.07 23.43 -4.18
N PRO A 257 2.97 24.04 -4.97
CA PRO A 257 4.30 23.48 -5.25
C PRO A 257 5.14 23.27 -3.97
N GLY A 258 5.02 24.16 -2.98
CA GLY A 258 5.71 24.03 -1.69
C GLY A 258 5.18 22.90 -0.79
N LYS A 259 3.99 22.36 -1.08
CA LYS A 259 3.38 21.27 -0.30
C LYS A 259 3.62 19.90 -0.92
N ILE A 260 3.88 19.79 -2.22
CA ILE A 260 4.16 18.51 -2.87
C ILE A 260 5.67 18.22 -2.80
N ARG A 261 6.02 16.96 -2.54
CA ARG A 261 7.41 16.46 -2.56
C ARG A 261 7.71 15.72 -3.85
N ALA A 262 6.76 14.93 -4.34
CA ALA A 262 6.85 14.16 -5.56
C ALA A 262 5.47 13.65 -5.99
N VAL A 263 5.38 13.31 -7.27
CA VAL A 263 4.26 12.59 -7.87
C VAL A 263 4.82 11.33 -8.53
N PHE A 264 4.25 10.17 -8.23
CA PHE A 264 4.64 8.87 -8.79
C PHE A 264 3.50 8.30 -9.62
N MET A 265 3.74 8.02 -10.90
CA MET A 265 2.73 7.57 -11.86
C MET A 265 3.02 6.15 -12.33
N HIS A 266 2.16 5.21 -11.93
CA HIS A 266 2.22 3.82 -12.34
C HIS A 266 1.74 3.67 -13.79
N CYS A 267 2.61 3.16 -14.66
CA CYS A 267 2.35 3.02 -16.09
C CYS A 267 1.62 1.72 -16.40
N VAL A 268 0.29 1.80 -16.52
CA VAL A 268 -0.58 0.62 -16.70
C VAL A 268 -0.94 0.29 -18.14
N ASN A 269 -0.69 1.19 -19.09
CA ASN A 269 -0.97 0.89 -20.50
C ASN A 269 0.09 -0.10 -21.06
N PRO A 270 -0.35 -1.27 -21.57
CA PRO A 270 0.53 -2.25 -22.20
C PRO A 270 0.89 -1.86 -23.64
N GLU A 271 0.03 -1.06 -24.28
CA GLU A 271 0.28 -0.54 -25.61
C GLU A 271 1.28 0.61 -25.49
N GLU A 272 2.52 0.34 -25.93
CA GLU A 272 3.22 1.30 -26.79
C GLU A 272 2.15 1.93 -27.67
N GLY A 273 1.86 3.23 -27.49
CA GLY A 273 0.79 3.88 -28.27
C GLY A 273 1.02 3.64 -29.76
N MET A 274 0.04 3.96 -30.61
CA MET A 274 0.16 3.81 -32.08
C MET A 274 1.45 4.42 -32.70
N ASP A 275 2.23 5.19 -31.92
CA ASP A 275 3.52 5.79 -32.24
C ASP A 275 4.77 5.13 -31.57
N GLY A 276 4.66 3.97 -30.92
CA GLY A 276 5.82 3.28 -30.30
C GLY A 276 6.42 4.00 -29.08
N GLN A 277 5.70 4.94 -28.47
CA GLN A 277 6.23 5.65 -27.29
C GLN A 277 6.20 4.73 -26.07
N GLY A 278 7.39 4.39 -25.58
CA GLY A 278 7.61 3.65 -24.33
C GLY A 278 7.11 4.41 -23.09
N MET A 279 7.50 3.93 -21.90
CA MET A 279 7.19 4.59 -20.64
C MET A 279 7.55 6.09 -20.72
N PRO A 280 6.66 7.02 -20.32
CA PRO A 280 6.94 8.44 -20.39
C PRO A 280 8.22 8.81 -19.63
N ASN A 281 8.91 9.84 -20.11
CA ASN A 281 10.08 10.37 -19.42
C ASN A 281 9.66 11.10 -18.14
N ASP A 282 10.47 10.95 -17.09
CA ASP A 282 10.34 11.76 -15.89
C ASP A 282 10.56 13.23 -16.21
N TYR A 283 9.88 14.11 -15.48
CA TYR A 283 10.08 15.55 -15.62
C TYR A 283 9.85 16.27 -14.29
N TYR A 284 10.20 17.55 -14.27
CA TYR A 284 9.98 18.43 -13.14
C TYR A 284 8.95 19.49 -13.50
N LEU A 285 7.96 19.66 -12.63
CA LEU A 285 7.00 20.74 -12.70
C LEU A 285 7.19 21.61 -11.46
N LYS A 286 7.52 22.89 -11.63
CA LYS A 286 7.83 23.81 -10.50
C LYS A 286 8.80 23.21 -9.46
N SER A 287 9.85 22.55 -9.94
CA SER A 287 10.87 21.87 -9.12
C SER A 287 10.37 20.65 -8.33
N VAL A 288 9.15 20.19 -8.57
CA VAL A 288 8.62 18.94 -8.01
C VAL A 288 8.76 17.83 -9.06
N PRO A 289 9.38 16.69 -8.73
CA PRO A 289 9.53 15.59 -9.66
C PRO A 289 8.20 14.86 -9.89
N ILE A 290 7.94 14.56 -11.16
CA ILE A 290 6.89 13.66 -11.64
C ILE A 290 7.60 12.44 -12.23
N LEU A 291 7.38 11.29 -11.61
CA LEU A 291 8.19 10.08 -11.78
C LEU A 291 7.31 8.93 -12.29
N PHE A 292 7.56 8.47 -13.51
CA PHE A 292 6.84 7.35 -14.12
C PHE A 292 7.50 6.02 -13.78
N PHE A 293 6.73 4.96 -13.55
CA PHE A 293 7.31 3.65 -13.24
C PHE A 293 6.40 2.51 -13.67
N ARG A 294 6.99 1.35 -13.99
CA ARG A 294 6.25 0.10 -14.24
C ARG A 294 6.21 -0.81 -13.02
N THR A 295 7.28 -0.85 -12.23
CA THR A 295 7.31 -1.64 -11.00
C THR A 295 7.61 -0.77 -9.79
N TYR A 296 7.13 -1.21 -8.63
CA TYR A 296 7.42 -0.52 -7.38
C TYR A 296 8.90 -0.60 -6.95
N VAL A 297 9.70 -1.49 -7.55
CA VAL A 297 11.16 -1.46 -7.42
C VAL A 297 11.74 -0.28 -8.20
N GLY A 298 11.28 -0.07 -9.44
CA GLY A 298 11.61 1.12 -10.23
C GLY A 298 11.16 2.42 -9.55
N ALA A 299 9.97 2.44 -8.95
CA ALA A 299 9.50 3.58 -8.14
C ALA A 299 10.43 3.84 -6.94
N ALA A 300 10.83 2.79 -6.23
CA ALA A 300 11.73 2.89 -5.09
C ALA A 300 13.14 3.36 -5.48
N LYS A 301 13.66 2.93 -6.64
CA LYS A 301 14.92 3.43 -7.21
C LYS A 301 14.87 4.94 -7.40
N LYS A 302 13.85 5.43 -8.12
CA LYS A 302 13.66 6.88 -8.34
C LYS A 302 13.46 7.62 -7.02
N ALA A 303 12.75 7.04 -6.06
CA ALA A 303 12.62 7.63 -4.74
C ALA A 303 13.96 7.76 -4.01
N VAL A 304 14.91 6.82 -4.17
CA VAL A 304 16.27 6.97 -3.64
C VAL A 304 17.03 8.09 -4.34
N GLU A 305 16.99 8.13 -5.68
CA GLU A 305 17.65 9.16 -6.51
C GLU A 305 17.19 10.58 -6.15
N HIS A 306 15.91 10.73 -5.77
CA HIS A 306 15.32 12.00 -5.35
C HIS A 306 15.36 12.24 -3.82
N GLY A 307 16.07 11.40 -3.07
CA GLY A 307 16.22 11.57 -1.62
C GLY A 307 14.92 11.45 -0.82
N LEU A 308 13.96 10.67 -1.34
CA LEU A 308 12.67 10.32 -0.74
C LEU A 308 12.71 8.96 -0.03
N LEU A 309 13.72 8.13 -0.30
CA LEU A 309 14.03 6.87 0.38
C LEU A 309 15.55 6.74 0.63
N ASN A 310 15.95 5.70 1.37
CA ASN A 310 17.34 5.25 1.45
C ASN A 310 17.49 3.83 0.86
N HIS A 311 18.74 3.38 0.70
CA HIS A 311 19.04 2.09 0.08
C HIS A 311 18.42 0.93 0.87
N ASN A 312 18.36 1.01 2.20
CA ASN A 312 17.73 -0.03 3.03
C ASN A 312 16.21 -0.12 2.79
N ALA A 313 15.54 1.01 2.55
CA ALA A 313 14.13 1.04 2.17
C ALA A 313 13.93 0.41 0.79
N LEU A 314 14.78 0.75 -0.19
CA LEU A 314 14.79 0.11 -1.51
C LEU A 314 14.96 -1.41 -1.41
N SER A 315 15.89 -1.91 -0.60
CA SER A 315 16.08 -3.36 -0.39
C SER A 315 14.81 -4.02 0.15
N ARG A 316 14.09 -3.38 1.07
CA ARG A 316 12.83 -3.92 1.62
C ARG A 316 11.73 -3.96 0.56
N VAL A 317 11.60 -2.90 -0.24
CA VAL A 317 10.63 -2.87 -1.35
C VAL A 317 10.93 -3.97 -2.36
N LEU A 318 12.19 -4.13 -2.76
CA LEU A 318 12.63 -5.19 -3.67
C LEU A 318 12.30 -6.58 -3.13
N VAL A 319 12.73 -6.87 -1.90
CA VAL A 319 12.45 -8.17 -1.26
C VAL A 319 10.95 -8.44 -1.23
N ARG A 320 10.13 -7.45 -0.84
CA ARG A 320 8.68 -7.62 -0.80
C ARG A 320 8.08 -7.82 -2.19
N ALA A 321 8.53 -7.07 -3.21
CA ALA A 321 8.06 -7.21 -4.59
C ALA A 321 8.31 -8.61 -5.15
N VAL A 322 9.50 -9.16 -4.94
CA VAL A 322 9.83 -10.53 -5.38
C VAL A 322 8.94 -11.56 -4.68
N LEU A 323 8.73 -11.41 -3.36
CA LEU A 323 7.90 -12.33 -2.60
C LEU A 323 6.42 -12.24 -3.00
N ASP A 324 5.88 -11.02 -3.16
CA ASP A 324 4.50 -10.80 -3.62
C ASP A 324 4.28 -11.44 -4.99
N LEU A 325 5.16 -11.17 -5.96
CA LEU A 325 4.99 -11.71 -7.32
C LEU A 325 5.12 -13.23 -7.36
N ASN A 326 6.00 -13.80 -6.54
CA ASN A 326 6.14 -15.25 -6.40
C ASN A 326 4.93 -15.89 -5.69
N GLU A 327 4.40 -15.26 -4.65
CA GLU A 327 3.20 -15.72 -3.91
C GLU A 327 1.94 -15.67 -4.78
N ASN A 328 1.84 -14.71 -5.71
CA ASN A 328 0.74 -14.63 -6.68
C ASN A 328 0.71 -15.81 -7.67
N GLY A 329 1.76 -16.63 -7.74
CA GLY A 329 1.79 -17.87 -8.54
C GLY A 329 1.63 -17.67 -10.05
N THR A 330 1.81 -16.43 -10.54
CA THR A 330 1.59 -16.09 -11.94
C THR A 330 2.62 -16.79 -12.85
N GLN A 331 2.12 -17.45 -13.89
CA GLN A 331 2.94 -18.05 -14.95
C GLN A 331 3.29 -17.02 -16.05
N ASP A 332 2.73 -15.81 -15.95
CA ASP A 332 3.01 -14.74 -16.89
C ASP A 332 4.42 -14.17 -16.66
N LEU A 333 5.32 -14.51 -17.57
CA LEU A 333 6.71 -14.10 -17.56
C LEU A 333 6.89 -12.60 -17.87
N SER A 334 5.90 -11.92 -18.46
CA SER A 334 6.00 -10.49 -18.76
C SER A 334 6.14 -9.64 -17.49
N LYS A 335 5.36 -9.96 -16.44
CA LYS A 335 5.45 -9.35 -15.11
C LYS A 335 6.83 -9.53 -14.48
N TRP A 336 7.39 -10.73 -14.63
CA TRP A 336 8.74 -11.03 -14.16
C TRP A 336 9.81 -10.30 -14.96
N LYS A 337 9.62 -10.12 -16.28
CA LYS A 337 10.56 -9.39 -17.13
C LYS A 337 10.74 -7.95 -16.67
N ASP A 338 9.65 -7.23 -16.40
CA ASP A 338 9.71 -5.86 -15.92
C ASP A 338 10.35 -5.76 -14.53
N LEU A 339 9.97 -6.65 -13.61
CA LEU A 339 10.57 -6.69 -12.27
C LEU A 339 12.06 -7.02 -12.30
N ILE A 340 12.47 -8.00 -13.10
CA ILE A 340 13.87 -8.39 -13.24
C ILE A 340 14.70 -7.27 -13.87
N LYS A 341 14.16 -6.55 -14.86
CA LYS A 341 14.82 -5.37 -15.44
C LYS A 341 15.14 -4.35 -14.35
N ASP A 342 14.15 -3.97 -13.54
CA ASP A 342 14.36 -3.00 -12.46
C ASP A 342 15.29 -3.54 -11.36
N ILE A 343 15.24 -4.84 -11.05
CA ILE A 343 16.15 -5.49 -10.09
C ILE A 343 17.60 -5.40 -10.54
N LEU A 344 17.88 -5.70 -11.81
CA LEU A 344 19.24 -5.63 -12.36
C LEU A 344 19.79 -4.20 -12.31
N GLU A 345 18.94 -3.19 -12.51
CA GLU A 345 19.33 -1.78 -12.39
C GLU A 345 19.64 -1.33 -10.96
N VAL A 346 19.14 -2.04 -9.94
CA VAL A 346 19.33 -1.68 -8.53
C VAL A 346 20.18 -2.65 -7.73
N GLU A 347 20.68 -3.74 -8.33
CA GLU A 347 21.36 -4.83 -7.62
C GLU A 347 22.53 -4.31 -6.76
N ASP A 348 23.36 -3.45 -7.35
CA ASP A 348 24.52 -2.85 -6.68
C ASP A 348 24.12 -1.85 -5.59
N ILE A 349 22.99 -1.17 -5.76
CA ILE A 349 22.48 -0.13 -4.84
C ILE A 349 21.78 -0.77 -3.64
N ALA A 350 21.02 -1.83 -3.87
CA ALA A 350 20.17 -2.51 -2.90
C ALA A 350 20.97 -3.38 -1.91
N ASN A 351 22.29 -3.53 -2.08
CA ASN A 351 23.21 -4.22 -1.16
C ASN A 351 22.75 -5.64 -0.74
N LEU A 352 21.95 -6.34 -1.55
CA LEU A 352 21.38 -7.66 -1.21
C LEU A 352 22.43 -8.73 -0.97
N LYS A 353 23.65 -8.55 -1.48
CA LYS A 353 24.80 -9.46 -1.27
C LYS A 353 25.34 -9.42 0.16
N ARG A 354 25.11 -8.33 0.91
CA ARG A 354 25.67 -8.12 2.26
C ARG A 354 24.77 -8.60 3.40
N TYR A 355 23.54 -8.99 3.10
CA TYR A 355 22.57 -9.42 4.11
C TYR A 355 22.39 -10.93 4.04
N GLU A 356 22.86 -11.65 5.07
CA GLU A 356 22.71 -13.10 5.22
C GLU A 356 21.38 -13.50 5.89
N ALA A 357 20.42 -12.58 5.99
CA ALA A 357 19.10 -12.92 6.50
C ALA A 357 18.43 -13.95 5.58
N ASN A 358 17.85 -15.00 6.16
CA ASN A 358 17.17 -16.09 5.42
C ASN A 358 16.23 -15.59 4.32
N LEU A 359 15.52 -14.48 4.57
CA LEU A 359 14.61 -13.87 3.60
C LEU A 359 15.34 -13.36 2.35
N VAL A 360 16.49 -12.72 2.51
CA VAL A 360 17.30 -12.19 1.40
C VAL A 360 17.89 -13.34 0.59
N VAL A 361 18.34 -14.40 1.26
CA VAL A 361 18.82 -15.63 0.59
C VAL A 361 17.70 -16.23 -0.26
N LYS A 362 16.50 -16.41 0.31
CA LYS A 362 15.32 -16.90 -0.42
C LYS A 362 14.99 -16.01 -1.63
N THR A 363 15.00 -14.69 -1.46
CA THR A 363 14.77 -13.74 -2.55
C THR A 363 15.78 -13.90 -3.68
N ARG A 364 17.08 -14.04 -3.38
CA ARG A 364 18.11 -14.26 -4.41
C ARG A 364 17.87 -15.54 -5.21
N VAL A 365 17.52 -16.64 -4.53
CA VAL A 365 17.21 -17.92 -5.18
C VAL A 365 16.02 -17.78 -6.14
N ILE A 366 14.95 -17.07 -5.74
CA ILE A 366 13.80 -16.81 -6.61
C ILE A 366 14.22 -16.02 -7.85
N ILE A 367 14.98 -14.94 -7.67
CA ILE A 367 15.48 -14.09 -8.77
C ILE A 367 16.32 -14.92 -9.75
N GLU A 368 17.29 -15.68 -9.26
CA GLU A 368 18.17 -16.52 -10.10
C GLU A 368 17.38 -17.55 -10.91
N ASN A 369 16.39 -18.20 -10.31
CA ASN A 369 15.53 -19.16 -11.01
C ASN A 369 14.72 -18.47 -12.11
N LYS A 370 14.14 -17.31 -11.83
CA LYS A 370 13.34 -16.57 -12.82
C LYS A 370 14.18 -15.99 -13.97
N ILE A 371 15.41 -15.56 -13.72
CA ILE A 371 16.35 -15.18 -14.78
C ILE A 371 16.64 -16.36 -15.71
N LYS A 372 16.85 -17.56 -15.16
CA LYS A 372 17.07 -18.79 -15.95
C LYS A 372 15.84 -19.14 -16.79
N GLU A 373 14.64 -19.12 -16.20
CA GLU A 373 13.38 -19.36 -16.92
C GLU A 373 13.18 -18.37 -18.08
N LEU A 374 13.34 -17.06 -17.84
CA LEU A 374 13.24 -16.02 -18.88
C LEU A 374 14.25 -16.22 -20.01
N SER A 375 15.49 -16.62 -19.68
CA SER A 375 16.54 -16.87 -20.66
C SER A 375 16.25 -18.09 -21.54
N GLN A 376 15.56 -19.10 -21.01
CA GLN A 376 15.12 -20.27 -21.76
C GLN A 376 13.95 -19.92 -22.68
N TYR A 377 13.00 -19.12 -22.21
CA TYR A 377 11.86 -18.66 -22.99
C TYR A 377 12.25 -17.81 -24.21
N ILE A 378 13.31 -17.01 -24.12
CA ILE A 378 13.79 -16.18 -25.25
C ILE A 378 14.51 -17.01 -26.33
N LYS A 379 15.00 -18.22 -25.98
CA LYS A 379 15.78 -19.08 -26.87
C LYS A 379 14.97 -20.15 -27.60
N GLY A 380 13.74 -20.41 -27.16
CA GLY A 380 12.78 -21.30 -27.81
C GLY A 380 11.75 -20.50 -28.58
#